data_AF-A0AAW5QBI8-F1
#
_entry.id   AF-A0AAW5QBI8-F1
#
_cell.length_a   1.000
_cell.length_b   1.000
_cell.length_c   1.000
_cell.angle_alpha   90.00
_cell.angle_beta   90.00
_cell.angle_gamma   90.00
#
_symmetry.space_group_name_H-M   'P 1'
#
loop_
_entity.id
_entity.type
_entity.pdbx_description
1 polymer ?
#
loop_
_entity_poly.entity_id
_entity_poly.type
_entity_poly.pdbx_seq_one_letter_code
_entity_poly.pdbx_strand_id
1 'polypeptide(L)'
;MGVRARPRRPSPLRGRRPTKQDLAAFADLQEDGVDDVLPVDPGALRLLIVGINPGLWTAAVNAPFARPGNRFWPSLHRAGLTDDFVDASAGLSDADEGKLLAAGIGI
;
A
#
# COMPACT_ATOMS: atom_id res chain seq x y z
N MET A 1 -20.17 -10.53 -3.30
CA MET A 1 -19.03 -11.32 -3.81
C MET A 1 -17.77 -10.51 -3.51
N GLY A 2 -16.80 -11.04 -2.76
CA GLY A 2 -15.59 -10.30 -2.44
C GLY A 2 -14.71 -10.11 -3.68
N VAL A 3 -14.14 -8.92 -3.87
CA VAL A 3 -13.18 -8.66 -4.94
C VAL A 3 -11.88 -9.39 -4.61
N ARG A 4 -11.40 -10.23 -5.52
CA ARG A 4 -10.18 -11.01 -5.32
C ARG A 4 -8.96 -10.16 -5.65
N ALA A 5 -8.05 -10.02 -4.69
CA ALA A 5 -6.77 -9.32 -4.86
C ALA A 5 -5.78 -10.11 -5.71
N ARG A 6 -4.92 -9.41 -6.46
CA ARG A 6 -3.69 -9.99 -7.00
C ARG A 6 -2.75 -10.36 -5.84
N PRO A 7 -1.96 -11.43 -5.96
CA PRO A 7 -1.01 -11.81 -4.93
C PRO A 7 0.02 -10.71 -4.68
N ARG A 8 0.32 -10.44 -3.42
CA ARG A 8 1.38 -9.53 -2.98
C ARG A 8 2.31 -10.25 -2.01
N ARG A 9 3.57 -9.84 -1.99
CA ARG A 9 4.57 -10.33 -1.04
C ARG A 9 4.24 -9.78 0.35
N PRO A 10 4.46 -10.56 1.42
CA PRO A 10 4.37 -10.02 2.77
C PRO A 10 5.40 -8.89 2.96
N SER A 11 5.10 -7.95 3.85
CA SER A 11 6.06 -6.92 4.30
C SER A 11 7.41 -7.56 4.63
N PRO A 12 8.53 -7.08 4.05
CA PRO A 12 9.88 -7.55 4.38
C PRO A 12 10.16 -7.49 5.89
N LEU A 13 9.62 -6.47 6.57
CA LEU A 13 9.74 -6.29 8.02
C LEU A 13 8.62 -6.96 8.83
N ARG A 14 7.78 -7.79 8.21
CA ARG A 14 6.77 -8.65 8.86
C ARG A 14 5.84 -7.87 9.81
N GLY A 15 5.36 -6.72 9.37
CA GLY A 15 4.41 -5.92 10.16
C GLY A 15 5.06 -5.02 11.21
N ARG A 16 6.39 -4.88 11.23
CA ARG A 16 7.08 -3.85 12.01
C ARG A 16 7.30 -2.58 11.19
N ARG A 17 7.34 -1.45 11.91
CA ARG A 17 7.75 -0.16 11.33
C ARG A 17 9.26 -0.15 11.11
N PRO A 18 9.75 0.38 9.97
CA PRO A 18 11.16 0.59 9.71
C PRO A 18 11.86 1.46 10.75
N THR A 19 13.07 1.08 11.09
CA THR A 19 14.07 1.93 11.73
C THR A 19 14.98 2.57 10.69
N LYS A 20 15.80 3.55 11.09
CA LYS A 20 16.82 4.13 10.19
C LYS A 20 17.79 3.08 9.64
N GLN A 21 18.12 2.07 10.45
CA GLN A 21 19.05 1.01 10.04
C GLN A 21 18.42 0.09 9.00
N ASP A 22 17.14 -0.25 9.15
CA ASP A 22 16.43 -1.09 8.18
C ASP A 22 16.42 -0.42 6.79
N LEU A 23 16.17 0.89 6.73
CA LEU A 23 16.06 1.64 5.47
C LEU A 23 17.33 1.58 4.61
N ALA A 24 18.51 1.41 5.21
CA ALA A 24 19.76 1.30 4.47
C ALA A 24 19.77 0.08 3.54
N ALA A 25 19.10 -1.02 3.92
CA ALA A 25 18.99 -2.23 3.09
C ALA A 25 18.09 -2.05 1.85
N PHE A 26 17.34 -0.94 1.77
CA PHE A 26 16.41 -0.65 0.67
C PHE A 26 16.94 0.48 -0.25
N ALA A 27 18.14 1.01 0.00
CA ALA A 27 18.71 2.14 -0.73
C ALA A 27 19.06 1.82 -2.20
N ASP A 28 19.46 0.57 -2.46
CA ASP A 28 19.93 0.11 -3.77
C ASP A 28 18.88 -0.72 -4.54
N LEU A 29 17.60 -0.68 -4.12
CA LEU A 29 16.55 -1.38 -4.85
C LEU A 29 16.34 -0.71 -6.22
N GLN A 30 16.79 -1.40 -7.27
CA GLN A 30 16.80 -0.88 -8.64
C GLN A 30 15.42 -0.97 -9.31
N GLU A 31 14.60 -1.99 -9.03
CA GLU A 31 13.19 -2.13 -9.50
C GLU A 31 12.35 -2.96 -8.50
N ASP A 32 11.01 -2.93 -8.59
CA ASP A 32 10.05 -3.74 -7.80
C ASP A 32 9.99 -3.53 -6.28
N GLY A 33 10.14 -2.28 -5.83
CA GLY A 33 10.10 -1.92 -4.40
C GLY A 33 8.75 -2.14 -3.71
N VAL A 34 7.64 -2.08 -4.44
CA VAL A 34 6.28 -2.32 -3.91
C VAL A 34 5.46 -3.11 -4.91
N ASP A 35 4.68 -4.07 -4.41
CA ASP A 35 3.67 -4.77 -5.20
C ASP A 35 2.38 -3.97 -5.29
N ASP A 36 1.84 -3.86 -6.51
CA ASP A 36 0.57 -3.20 -6.80
C ASP A 36 -0.59 -3.76 -5.97
N VAL A 37 -1.52 -2.88 -5.59
CA VAL A 37 -2.80 -3.25 -4.98
C VAL A 37 -3.85 -3.24 -6.08
N LEU A 38 -4.08 -4.39 -6.70
CA LEU A 38 -4.98 -4.52 -7.84
C LEU A 38 -5.92 -5.71 -7.70
N PRO A 39 -7.15 -5.60 -8.22
CA PRO A 39 -8.03 -6.76 -8.35
C PRO A 39 -7.50 -7.71 -9.44
N VAL A 40 -7.83 -9.00 -9.31
CA VAL A 40 -7.60 -9.98 -10.39
C VAL A 40 -8.45 -9.65 -11.61
N ASP A 41 -9.69 -9.23 -11.38
CA ASP A 41 -10.60 -8.75 -12.43
C ASP A 41 -10.45 -7.23 -12.61
N PRO A 42 -9.89 -6.75 -13.73
CA PRO A 42 -9.76 -5.32 -14.00
C PRO A 42 -11.11 -4.59 -14.07
N GLY A 43 -12.21 -5.30 -14.37
CA GLY A 43 -13.55 -4.71 -14.41
C GLY A 43 -14.07 -4.24 -13.04
N ALA A 44 -13.46 -4.70 -11.94
CA ALA A 44 -13.76 -4.24 -10.60
C ALA A 44 -13.10 -2.88 -10.26
N LEU A 45 -12.12 -2.44 -11.06
CA LEU A 45 -11.37 -1.21 -10.83
C LEU A 45 -12.16 0.02 -11.32
N ARG A 46 -12.33 1.01 -10.44
CA ARG A 46 -13.04 2.27 -10.69
C ARG A 46 -12.12 3.49 -10.60
N LEU A 47 -11.09 3.39 -9.75
CA LEU A 47 -10.08 4.42 -9.53
C LEU A 47 -8.71 3.75 -9.38
N LEU A 48 -7.73 4.23 -10.15
CA LEU A 48 -6.33 3.85 -9.99
C LEU A 48 -5.53 5.07 -9.52
N ILE A 49 -4.80 4.90 -8.43
CA ILE A 49 -3.95 5.95 -7.86
C ILE A 49 -2.50 5.62 -8.16
N VAL A 50 -1.85 6.41 -9.00
CA VAL A 50 -0.47 6.17 -9.40
C VAL A 50 0.46 7.14 -8.68
N GLY A 51 1.36 6.60 -7.86
CA GLY A 51 2.45 7.36 -7.25
C GLY A 51 3.60 7.62 -8.23
N ILE A 52 4.57 8.47 -7.84
CA ILE A 52 5.77 8.70 -8.68
C ILE A 52 6.71 7.51 -8.56
N ASN A 53 7.24 7.27 -7.36
CA ASN A 53 8.16 6.19 -7.05
C ASN A 53 8.03 5.81 -5.56
N PRO A 54 8.22 4.54 -5.19
CA PRO A 54 8.24 4.14 -3.80
C PRO A 54 9.48 4.73 -3.09
N GLY A 55 9.26 5.43 -1.97
CA GLY A 55 10.35 5.79 -1.07
C GLY A 55 10.84 4.59 -0.26
N LEU A 56 12.03 4.69 0.35
CA LEU A 56 12.66 3.60 1.13
C LEU A 56 11.71 2.97 2.17
N TRP A 57 10.92 3.80 2.87
CA TRP A 57 9.95 3.30 3.85
C TRP A 57 8.86 2.45 3.22
N THR A 58 8.31 2.91 2.09
CA THR A 58 7.28 2.22 1.31
C THR A 58 7.79 0.87 0.80
N ALA A 59 9.04 0.83 0.31
CA ALA A 59 9.68 -0.40 -0.08
C ALA A 59 9.90 -1.35 1.11
N ALA A 60 10.37 -0.81 2.25
CA ALA A 60 10.68 -1.59 3.44
C ALA A 60 9.49 -2.35 4.02
N VAL A 61 8.27 -1.83 3.86
CA VAL A 61 7.05 -2.48 4.37
C VAL A 61 6.17 -3.07 3.29
N ASN A 62 6.58 -3.00 2.02
CA ASN A 62 5.77 -3.34 0.87
C ASN A 62 4.34 -2.75 0.96
N ALA A 63 4.22 -1.44 1.14
CA ALA A 63 2.92 -0.77 1.19
C ALA A 63 2.96 0.65 0.62
N PRO A 64 1.99 1.01 -0.23
CA PRO A 64 1.99 2.30 -0.90
C PRO A 64 1.81 3.43 0.11
N PHE A 65 2.56 4.52 -0.10
CA PHE A 65 2.49 5.75 0.71
C PHE A 65 2.69 5.57 2.23
N ALA A 66 3.37 4.51 2.65
CA ALA A 66 3.54 4.11 4.06
C ALA A 66 4.36 5.05 4.96
N ARG A 67 5.19 5.94 4.42
CA ARG A 67 6.07 6.78 5.25
C ARG A 67 5.25 7.66 6.21
N PRO A 68 5.53 7.65 7.53
CA PRO A 68 4.91 8.58 8.47
C PRO A 68 5.05 10.03 8.00
N GLY A 69 3.93 10.75 7.98
CA GLY A 69 3.84 12.12 7.48
C GLY A 69 3.50 12.25 5.99
N ASN A 70 3.46 11.15 5.23
CA ASN A 70 2.78 11.16 3.93
C ASN A 70 1.28 11.43 4.15
N ARG A 71 0.71 12.36 3.38
CA ARG A 71 -0.68 12.80 3.54
C ARG A 71 -1.69 11.93 2.78
N PHE A 72 -1.25 10.95 2.01
CA PHE A 72 -2.11 10.12 1.18
C PHE A 72 -3.26 9.48 1.96
N TRP A 73 -2.97 8.61 2.94
CA TRP A 73 -4.00 7.91 3.70
C TRP A 73 -4.91 8.84 4.51
N PRO A 74 -4.39 9.88 5.22
CA PRO A 74 -5.25 10.88 5.84
C PRO A 74 -6.17 11.60 4.84
N SER A 75 -5.68 11.94 3.65
CA SER A 75 -6.49 12.62 2.62
C SER A 75 -7.54 11.69 2.01
N LEU A 76 -7.19 10.44 1.74
CA LEU A 76 -8.10 9.44 1.18
C LEU A 76 -9.29 9.19 2.10
N HIS A 77 -9.02 9.02 3.40
CA HIS A 77 -10.07 8.86 4.40
C HIS A 77 -10.92 10.14 4.56
N ARG A 78 -10.31 11.32 4.65
CA ARG A 78 -11.05 12.60 4.76
C ARG A 78 -11.90 12.92 3.53
N ALA A 79 -11.52 12.41 2.37
CA ALA A 79 -12.30 12.53 1.14
C ALA A 79 -13.48 11.53 1.08
N GLY A 80 -13.61 10.62 2.05
CA GLY A 80 -14.65 9.59 2.08
C GLY A 80 -14.41 8.45 1.10
N LEU A 81 -13.17 8.27 0.62
CA LEU A 81 -12.81 7.16 -0.27
C LEU A 81 -12.50 5.86 0.51
N THR A 82 -12.24 5.97 1.81
CA THR A 82 -12.16 4.82 2.73
C THR A 82 -13.01 5.09 3.98
N ASP A 83 -13.83 4.11 4.37
CA ASP A 83 -14.69 4.22 5.56
C ASP A 83 -13.87 4.36 6.85
N ASP A 84 -12.75 3.64 6.93
CA ASP A 84 -11.80 3.70 8.05
C ASP A 84 -10.48 4.35 7.64
N PHE A 85 -9.72 4.79 8.65
CA PHE A 85 -8.34 5.22 8.46
C PHE A 85 -7.41 4.00 8.26
N VAL A 86 -6.62 4.03 7.19
CA VAL A 86 -5.60 3.02 6.89
C VAL A 86 -4.24 3.46 7.41
N ASP A 87 -3.62 2.67 8.30
CA ASP A 87 -2.23 2.84 8.71
C ASP A 87 -1.32 1.85 7.96
N ALA A 88 -0.79 2.29 6.82
CA ALA A 88 0.14 1.48 6.03
C ALA A 88 1.59 1.49 6.57
N SER A 89 1.87 2.16 7.69
CA SER A 89 3.26 2.46 8.08
C SER A 89 4.09 1.26 8.54
N ALA A 90 3.46 0.11 8.74
CA ALA A 90 4.11 -1.17 9.01
C ALA A 90 3.80 -2.24 7.93
N GLY A 91 3.09 -1.86 6.87
CA GLY A 91 2.53 -2.74 5.86
C GLY A 91 1.05 -2.43 5.63
N LEU A 92 0.49 -2.87 4.50
CA LEU A 92 -0.95 -2.82 4.24
C LEU A 92 -1.57 -4.14 4.72
N SER A 93 -2.59 -4.07 5.56
CA SER A 93 -3.28 -5.27 6.04
C SER A 93 -4.19 -5.88 4.96
N ASP A 94 -4.38 -7.20 4.99
CA ASP A 94 -5.30 -7.89 4.07
C ASP A 94 -6.73 -7.35 4.18
N ALA A 95 -7.12 -6.91 5.38
CA ALA A 95 -8.44 -6.32 5.62
C ALA A 95 -8.58 -4.94 4.95
N ASP A 96 -7.57 -4.07 5.06
CA ASP A 96 -7.58 -2.76 4.42
C ASP A 96 -7.48 -2.87 2.90
N GLU A 97 -6.65 -3.78 2.40
CA GLU A 97 -6.59 -4.13 0.98
C GLU A 97 -7.96 -4.59 0.46
N GLY A 98 -8.60 -5.52 1.17
CA GLY A 98 -9.93 -6.01 0.80
C GLY A 98 -10.97 -4.89 0.73
N LYS A 99 -10.92 -3.93 1.67
CA LYS A 99 -11.81 -2.75 1.66
C LYS A 99 -11.55 -1.84 0.46
N LEU A 100 -10.28 -1.55 0.14
CA LEU A 100 -9.92 -0.74 -1.03
C LEU A 100 -10.43 -1.37 -2.32
N LEU A 101 -10.16 -2.66 -2.50
CA LEU A 101 -10.57 -3.39 -3.70
C LEU A 101 -12.09 -3.52 -3.80
N ALA A 102 -12.79 -3.72 -2.67
CA ALA A 102 -14.25 -3.72 -2.63
C ALA A 102 -14.86 -2.35 -3.01
N ALA A 103 -14.16 -1.25 -2.69
CA ALA A 103 -14.54 0.10 -3.14
C ALA A 103 -14.19 0.36 -4.62
N GLY A 104 -13.46 -0.56 -5.26
CA GLY A 104 -12.95 -0.41 -6.64
C GLY A 104 -11.73 0.50 -6.74
N ILE A 105 -10.98 0.65 -5.66
CA ILE A 105 -9.76 1.48 -5.61
C ILE A 105 -8.54 0.56 -5.72
N GLY A 106 -7.71 0.82 -6.72
CA GLY A 106 -6.38 0.23 -6.86
C GLY A 106 -5.29 1.28 -6.71
N ILE A 107 -4.09 0.81 -6.38
CA ILE A 107 -2.90 1.64 -6.14
C ILE A 107 -1.69 0.98 -6.77
#